data_AF-A0AA96X1E2-F1
#
_entry.id   AF-A0AA96X1E2-F1
#
_cell.length_a   1.000
_cell.length_b   1.000
_cell.length_c   1.000
_cell.angle_alpha   90.00
_cell.angle_beta   90.00
_cell.angle_gamma   90.00
#
_symmetry.space_group_name_H-M   'P 1'
#
loop_
_entity.id
_entity.type
_entity.pdbx_description
1 polymer ?
#
loop_
_entity_poly.entity_id
_entity_poly.type
_entity_poly.pdbx_seq_one_letter_code
_entity_poly.pdbx_strand_id
1 'polypeptide(L)'
;MKSKKHLTFSLCAFIAASAFFTQPATSEAIYRGLLEGGHGVLDLRENRFNFGGGGLSFNKDMAQIMAAPQNFNCALMLDTTNPIPVVGNQSAINQFPGFDATFDQNPPAIPQGHVSVNDNPAVANPARAFANQIADIARNNPATFNDDHIVGVHLTDDECRDKPKWLNQ
;
A
#
# COMPACT_ATOMS: atom_id res chain seq x y z
N MET A 1 -66.87 40.90 20.46
CA MET A 1 -67.50 39.75 19.77
C MET A 1 -66.95 39.65 18.34
N LYS A 2 -66.62 38.42 17.89
CA LYS A 2 -66.06 37.99 16.56
C LYS A 2 -64.58 38.36 16.36
N SER A 3 -63.56 37.50 16.46
CA SER A 3 -63.27 36.14 15.95
C SER A 3 -62.92 36.06 14.45
N LYS A 4 -61.78 35.39 14.16
CA LYS A 4 -61.27 34.79 12.90
C LYS A 4 -60.50 35.77 11.96
N LYS A 5 -59.32 35.47 11.38
CA LYS A 5 -58.67 34.21 10.95
C LYS A 5 -57.12 34.32 10.91
N HIS A 6 -56.47 33.16 11.00
CA HIS A 6 -55.07 32.85 10.76
C HIS A 6 -54.53 33.33 9.39
N LEU A 7 -53.24 33.65 9.33
CA LEU A 7 -52.39 33.21 8.22
C LEU A 7 -50.94 33.03 8.69
N THR A 8 -50.50 31.78 8.66
CA THR A 8 -49.14 31.30 8.89
C THR A 8 -48.30 31.62 7.66
N PHE A 9 -47.12 32.21 7.81
CA PHE A 9 -46.06 32.12 6.79
C PHE A 9 -44.77 31.65 7.46
N SER A 10 -44.45 30.40 7.18
CA SER A 10 -43.25 29.70 7.59
C SER A 10 -42.05 30.32 6.86
N LEU A 11 -41.16 30.99 7.58
CA LEU A 11 -39.88 31.44 7.05
C LEU A 11 -38.88 30.30 7.26
N CYS A 12 -38.75 29.41 6.28
CA CYS A 12 -37.69 28.40 6.27
C CYS A 12 -36.34 29.11 6.19
N ALA A 13 -35.55 28.98 7.25
CA ALA A 13 -34.15 29.35 7.28
C ALA A 13 -33.39 28.46 6.28
N PHE A 14 -32.78 29.08 5.26
CA PHE A 14 -31.76 28.43 4.46
C PHE A 14 -30.49 28.32 5.29
N ILE A 15 -30.31 27.20 5.99
CA ILE A 15 -28.99 26.79 6.44
C ILE A 15 -28.29 26.25 5.20
N ALA A 16 -27.41 27.05 4.61
CA ALA A 16 -26.43 26.57 3.65
C ALA A 16 -25.46 25.66 4.42
N ALA A 17 -25.79 24.37 4.48
CA ALA A 17 -24.86 23.35 4.90
C ALA A 17 -23.78 23.27 3.83
N SER A 18 -22.64 23.91 4.08
CA SER A 18 -21.40 23.63 3.36
C SER A 18 -21.09 22.16 3.55
N ALA A 19 -21.52 21.33 2.61
CA ALA A 19 -21.02 19.97 2.48
C ALA A 19 -19.53 20.10 2.14
N PHE A 20 -18.68 20.04 3.17
CA PHE A 20 -17.29 19.67 2.97
C PHE A 20 -17.33 18.26 2.38
N PHE A 21 -17.20 18.17 1.06
CA PHE A 21 -16.81 16.93 0.42
C PHE A 21 -15.39 16.65 0.90
N THR A 22 -15.26 15.95 2.03
CA THR A 22 -14.05 15.19 2.31
C THR A 22 -14.02 14.13 1.23
N GLN A 23 -13.25 14.39 0.17
CA GLN A 23 -12.78 13.29 -0.69
C GLN A 23 -12.22 12.23 0.27
N PRO A 24 -12.65 10.95 0.16
CA PRO A 24 -11.97 9.91 0.90
C PRO A 24 -10.49 10.03 0.55
N ALA A 25 -9.62 10.00 1.55
CA ALA A 25 -8.21 9.76 1.29
C ALA A 25 -8.15 8.43 0.54
N THR A 26 -7.95 8.48 -0.77
CA THR A 26 -7.90 7.29 -1.60
C THR A 26 -6.57 6.61 -1.27
N SER A 27 -6.60 5.42 -0.67
CA SER A 27 -5.40 4.61 -0.54
C SER A 27 -4.76 4.40 -1.91
N GLU A 28 -3.45 4.21 -1.94
CA GLU A 28 -2.71 3.89 -3.15
C GLU A 28 -1.95 2.60 -2.94
N ALA A 29 -1.96 1.72 -3.94
CA ALA A 29 -1.21 0.48 -3.92
C ALA A 29 0.21 0.72 -4.46
N ILE A 30 1.20 0.15 -3.78
CA ILE A 30 2.60 0.12 -4.21
C ILE A 30 3.07 -1.33 -4.32
N TYR A 31 4.00 -1.58 -5.25
CA TYR A 31 4.31 -2.93 -5.70
C TYR A 31 5.81 -3.23 -5.70
N ARG A 32 6.17 -4.43 -5.26
CA ARG A 32 7.54 -4.95 -5.36
C ARG A 32 7.54 -6.35 -5.94
N GLY A 33 8.30 -6.57 -7.01
CA GLY A 33 8.43 -7.89 -7.62
C GLY A 33 8.96 -8.95 -6.63
N LEU A 34 8.37 -10.14 -6.67
CA LEU A 34 8.75 -11.28 -5.83
C LEU A 34 9.58 -12.27 -6.63
N LEU A 35 10.76 -12.62 -6.10
CA LEU A 35 11.54 -13.72 -6.66
C LEU A 35 10.98 -15.06 -6.19
N GLU A 36 10.98 -16.00 -7.12
CA GLU A 36 10.81 -17.40 -6.79
C GLU A 36 12.15 -17.98 -6.32
N GLY A 37 12.14 -18.65 -5.17
CA GLY A 37 13.23 -19.53 -4.74
C GLY A 37 13.20 -20.87 -5.47
N GLY A 38 13.95 -21.86 -4.97
CA GLY A 38 13.86 -23.23 -5.48
C GLY A 38 12.42 -23.77 -5.38
N HIS A 39 11.99 -24.50 -6.42
CA HIS A 39 10.67 -25.15 -6.51
C HIS A 39 9.45 -24.20 -6.57
N GLY A 40 9.60 -22.96 -7.05
CA GLY A 40 8.46 -22.07 -7.31
C GLY A 40 7.83 -21.43 -6.07
N VAL A 41 8.58 -21.38 -4.96
CA VAL A 41 8.21 -20.76 -3.69
C VAL A 41 8.46 -19.26 -3.75
N LEU A 42 7.52 -18.41 -3.34
CA LEU A 42 7.75 -16.97 -3.21
C LEU A 42 8.65 -16.69 -2.00
N ASP A 43 9.84 -16.12 -2.24
CA ASP A 43 10.80 -15.82 -1.16
C ASP A 43 10.45 -14.47 -0.52
N LEU A 44 9.99 -14.52 0.73
CA LEU A 44 9.56 -13.40 1.56
C LEU A 44 10.37 -13.32 2.86
N ARG A 45 11.63 -13.79 2.84
CA ARG A 45 12.54 -13.71 3.99
C ARG A 45 13.27 -12.36 4.05
N GLU A 46 13.86 -12.07 5.21
CA GLU A 46 14.64 -10.85 5.47
C GLU A 46 15.64 -10.48 4.37
N ASN A 47 16.39 -11.46 3.84
CA ASN A 47 17.40 -11.23 2.81
C ASN A 47 16.82 -10.71 1.47
N ARG A 48 15.50 -10.73 1.29
CA ARG A 48 14.79 -10.21 0.12
C ARG A 48 14.45 -8.72 0.26
N PHE A 49 14.49 -8.19 1.48
CA PHE A 49 14.11 -6.83 1.82
C PHE A 49 15.33 -5.99 2.21
N ASN A 50 16.24 -5.75 1.27
CA ASN A 50 17.39 -4.90 1.52
C ASN A 50 16.99 -3.41 1.57
N PHE A 51 17.15 -2.78 2.75
CA PHE A 51 16.95 -1.34 2.97
C PHE A 51 18.22 -0.55 2.60
N GLY A 52 18.66 -0.67 1.34
CA GLY A 52 19.88 -0.02 0.85
C GLY A 52 19.69 1.50 0.72
N GLY A 53 20.53 2.28 1.38
CA GLY A 53 20.45 3.75 1.33
C GLY A 53 19.36 4.36 2.21
N GLY A 54 18.82 3.60 3.17
CA GLY A 54 17.85 4.09 4.16
C GLY A 54 16.40 3.66 3.90
N GLY A 55 16.16 2.85 2.86
CA GLY A 55 14.80 2.50 2.49
C GLY A 55 14.70 1.32 1.51
N LEU A 56 13.48 0.77 1.40
CA LEU A 56 13.14 -0.39 0.60
C LEU A 56 12.31 0.04 -0.61
N SER A 57 12.83 -0.19 -1.81
CA SER A 57 12.19 0.30 -3.04
C SER A 57 10.95 -0.51 -3.48
N PHE A 58 9.89 0.21 -3.81
CA PHE A 58 8.66 -0.24 -4.46
C PHE A 58 8.41 0.60 -5.72
N ASN A 59 7.48 0.14 -6.55
CA ASN A 59 6.96 0.83 -7.72
C ASN A 59 5.54 1.31 -7.41
N LYS A 60 5.21 2.50 -7.89
CA LYS A 60 3.89 3.10 -7.77
C LYS A 60 2.87 2.47 -8.72
N ASP A 61 3.35 1.82 -9.78
CA ASP A 61 2.52 1.21 -10.81
C ASP A 61 3.01 -0.20 -11.16
N MET A 62 2.07 -1.13 -11.28
CA MET A 62 2.32 -2.49 -11.75
C MET A 62 2.95 -2.51 -13.14
N ALA A 63 2.58 -1.58 -14.02
CA ALA A 63 3.12 -1.48 -15.38
C ALA A 63 4.65 -1.33 -15.39
N GLN A 64 5.23 -0.77 -14.33
CA GLN A 64 6.68 -0.58 -14.20
C GLN A 64 7.39 -1.89 -13.91
N ILE A 65 6.75 -2.77 -13.11
CA ILE A 65 7.24 -4.12 -12.87
C ILE A 65 7.09 -4.95 -14.16
N MET A 66 5.97 -4.83 -14.87
CA MET A 66 5.74 -5.53 -16.14
C MET A 66 6.71 -5.10 -17.25
N ALA A 67 7.16 -3.84 -17.23
CA ALA A 67 8.12 -3.30 -18.19
C ALA A 67 9.58 -3.68 -17.88
N ALA A 68 9.86 -4.22 -16.68
CA ALA A 68 11.17 -4.70 -16.29
C ALA A 68 11.23 -6.24 -16.46
N PRO A 69 11.81 -6.77 -17.55
CA PRO A 69 11.77 -8.20 -17.90
C PRO A 69 12.60 -9.13 -16.98
N GLN A 70 13.00 -8.67 -15.80
CA GLN A 70 13.80 -9.44 -14.85
C GLN A 70 12.87 -10.23 -13.92
N ASN A 71 12.66 -11.52 -14.20
CA ASN A 71 12.38 -12.61 -13.25
C ASN A 71 11.21 -12.52 -12.23
N PHE A 72 10.28 -11.57 -12.32
CA PHE A 72 9.16 -11.46 -11.36
C PHE A 72 7.83 -11.92 -11.96
N ASN A 73 7.36 -13.10 -11.56
CA ASN A 73 6.05 -13.62 -11.96
C ASN A 73 4.89 -13.05 -11.13
N CYS A 74 5.20 -12.67 -9.90
CA CYS A 74 4.28 -12.19 -8.87
C CYS A 74 4.86 -10.94 -8.20
N ALA A 75 4.03 -10.19 -7.49
CA ALA A 75 4.46 -9.03 -6.71
C ALA A 75 3.82 -9.02 -5.32
N LEU A 76 4.53 -8.37 -4.39
CA LEU A 76 4.02 -7.94 -3.11
C LEU A 76 3.35 -6.57 -3.31
N MET A 77 2.06 -6.49 -3.00
CA MET A 77 1.28 -5.26 -2.99
C MET A 77 1.11 -4.78 -1.54
N LEU A 78 1.31 -3.48 -1.33
CA LEU A 78 1.01 -2.82 -0.07
C LEU A 78 0.09 -1.62 -0.33
N ASP A 79 -0.88 -1.42 0.55
CA ASP A 79 -1.73 -0.24 0.52
C ASP A 79 -1.22 0.85 1.45
N THR A 80 -1.21 2.07 0.97
CA THR A 80 -0.93 3.25 1.76
C THR A 80 -2.22 3.82 2.36
N THR A 81 -2.13 4.50 3.49
CA THR A 81 -3.26 5.21 4.11
C THR A 81 -3.72 6.43 3.30
N ASN A 82 -2.80 7.08 2.59
CA ASN A 82 -3.04 8.25 1.75
C ASN A 82 -2.27 8.11 0.42
N PRO A 83 -2.72 8.74 -0.68
CA PRO A 83 -1.96 8.74 -1.91
C PRO A 83 -0.60 9.43 -1.71
N ILE A 84 0.40 9.06 -2.51
CA ILE A 84 1.73 9.67 -2.48
C ILE A 84 1.99 10.44 -3.79
N PRO A 85 1.29 11.56 -4.06
CA PRO A 85 1.25 12.19 -5.38
C PRO A 85 2.51 13.01 -5.72
N VAL A 86 3.33 13.38 -4.74
CA VAL A 86 4.45 14.33 -4.90
C VAL A 86 5.64 13.91 -4.04
N VAL A 87 6.85 14.24 -4.51
CA VAL A 87 8.12 14.15 -3.76
C VAL A 87 8.00 14.85 -2.39
N GLY A 88 8.40 14.16 -1.32
CA GLY A 88 8.39 14.68 0.05
C GLY A 88 7.12 14.39 0.85
N ASN A 89 6.09 13.81 0.21
CA ASN A 89 4.94 13.28 0.94
C ASN A 89 5.28 11.90 1.54
N GLN A 90 4.70 11.65 2.71
CA GLN A 90 4.82 10.41 3.46
C GLN A 90 3.42 9.86 3.72
N SER A 91 3.27 8.54 3.62
CA SER A 91 2.04 7.85 4.00
C SER A 91 2.37 6.59 4.78
N ALA A 92 1.65 6.36 5.88
CA ALA A 92 1.69 5.09 6.57
C ALA A 92 1.21 3.95 5.66
N ILE A 93 1.76 2.76 5.88
CA ILE A 93 1.38 1.54 5.18
C ILE A 93 0.38 0.77 6.03
N ASN A 94 -0.75 0.43 5.42
CA ASN A 94 -1.81 -0.33 6.08
C ASN A 94 -1.28 -1.68 6.52
N GLN A 95 -1.58 -2.08 7.76
CA GLN A 95 -1.15 -3.34 8.38
C GLN A 95 0.36 -3.48 8.65
N PHE A 96 1.19 -2.49 8.26
CA PHE A 96 2.64 -2.49 8.51
C PHE A 96 3.05 -1.35 9.45
N PRO A 97 2.73 -1.43 10.76
CA PRO A 97 3.03 -0.35 11.70
C PRO A 97 4.53 -0.09 11.81
N GLY A 98 4.89 1.19 11.87
CA GLY A 98 6.29 1.61 11.93
C GLY A 98 6.99 1.65 10.57
N PHE A 99 6.25 1.47 9.47
CA PHE A 99 6.74 1.68 8.12
C PHE A 99 5.90 2.71 7.38
N ASP A 100 6.58 3.63 6.73
CA ASP A 100 5.98 4.66 5.91
C ASP A 100 6.55 4.64 4.51
N ALA A 101 5.68 4.87 3.53
CA ALA A 101 6.03 5.02 2.15
C ALA A 101 6.26 6.51 1.83
N THR A 102 7.40 6.83 1.22
CA THR A 102 7.79 8.16 0.76
C THR A 102 8.07 8.12 -0.73
N PHE A 103 7.74 9.19 -1.45
CA PHE A 103 8.16 9.29 -2.85
C PHE A 103 9.60 9.81 -2.94
N ASP A 104 10.47 9.01 -3.54
CA ASP A 104 11.90 9.03 -3.20
C ASP A 104 12.73 10.13 -3.82
N GLN A 105 12.34 10.66 -4.97
CA GLN A 105 13.32 11.37 -5.76
C GLN A 105 12.85 12.70 -6.31
N ASN A 106 13.59 13.73 -5.91
CA ASN A 106 13.76 14.97 -6.63
C ASN A 106 15.24 15.08 -7.07
N PRO A 107 15.57 15.00 -8.37
CA PRO A 107 14.67 14.79 -9.51
C PRO A 107 14.26 13.32 -9.65
N PRO A 108 13.11 13.01 -10.27
CA PRO A 108 12.61 11.63 -10.36
C PRO A 108 13.63 10.68 -11.04
N ALA A 109 13.84 9.48 -10.47
CA ALA A 109 14.49 8.38 -11.19
C ALA A 109 13.73 8.09 -12.48
N ILE A 110 14.45 7.71 -13.54
CA ILE A 110 13.87 7.22 -14.78
C ILE A 110 14.04 5.70 -14.83
N PRO A 111 12.95 4.92 -14.98
CA PRO A 111 11.57 5.37 -15.14
C PRO A 111 10.96 5.96 -13.85
N GLN A 112 10.11 6.99 -14.00
CA GLN A 112 9.36 7.61 -12.89
C GLN A 112 8.59 6.55 -12.10
N GLY A 113 8.44 6.69 -10.78
CA GLY A 113 7.51 5.86 -10.00
C GLY A 113 8.08 5.05 -8.85
N HIS A 114 9.33 5.31 -8.42
CA HIS A 114 9.86 4.68 -7.22
C HIS A 114 9.27 5.27 -5.93
N VAL A 115 8.88 4.38 -5.02
CA VAL A 115 8.43 4.69 -3.67
C VAL A 115 9.35 3.96 -2.71
N SER A 116 9.93 4.65 -1.72
CA SER A 116 10.70 4.00 -0.67
C SER A 116 9.82 3.75 0.50
N VAL A 117 9.86 2.52 0.99
CA VAL A 117 9.34 2.15 2.29
C VAL A 117 10.47 2.30 3.30
N ASN A 118 10.29 3.18 4.28
CA ASN A 118 11.27 3.43 5.34
C ASN A 118 10.65 3.08 6.69
N ASP A 119 11.50 2.70 7.64
CA ASP A 119 11.13 2.52 9.03
C ASP A 119 11.02 3.85 9.77
N ASN A 120 9.93 4.03 10.52
CA ASN A 120 9.66 5.23 11.29
C ASN A 120 8.91 4.90 12.60
N PRO A 121 9.54 5.05 13.77
CA PRO A 121 10.92 5.50 13.97
C PRO A 121 11.94 4.48 13.46
N ALA A 122 13.17 4.95 13.19
CA ALA A 122 14.24 4.08 12.72
C ALA A 122 14.56 2.96 13.73
N VAL A 123 14.75 1.75 13.23
CA VAL A 123 15.07 0.53 13.98
C VAL A 123 16.43 -0.03 13.55
N ALA A 124 17.03 -0.87 14.40
CA ALA A 124 18.37 -1.40 14.15
C ALA A 124 18.45 -2.37 12.96
N ASN A 125 17.36 -3.08 12.64
CA ASN A 125 17.28 -3.97 11.48
C ASN A 125 15.89 -3.88 10.84
N PRO A 126 15.67 -2.90 9.94
CA PRO A 126 14.38 -2.69 9.31
C PRO A 126 13.99 -3.85 8.38
N ALA A 127 14.96 -4.48 7.72
CA ALA A 127 14.72 -5.66 6.88
C ALA A 127 14.08 -6.80 7.67
N ARG A 128 14.62 -7.10 8.86
CA ARG A 128 14.08 -8.12 9.76
C ARG A 128 12.73 -7.73 10.31
N ALA A 129 12.57 -6.48 10.76
CA ALA A 129 11.30 -5.99 11.29
C ALA A 129 10.18 -6.11 10.23
N PHE A 130 10.47 -5.70 8.99
CA PHE A 130 9.54 -5.78 7.87
C PHE A 130 9.18 -7.24 7.53
N ALA A 131 10.19 -8.10 7.39
CA ALA A 131 9.98 -9.51 7.08
C ALA A 131 9.22 -10.26 8.19
N ASN A 132 9.42 -9.90 9.45
CA ASN A 132 8.68 -10.47 10.58
C ASN A 132 7.20 -10.05 10.53
N GLN A 133 6.89 -8.80 10.20
CA GLN A 133 5.49 -8.38 10.02
C GLN A 133 4.80 -9.15 8.89
N ILE A 134 5.47 -9.34 7.75
CA ILE A 134 4.96 -10.21 6.67
C ILE A 134 4.68 -11.61 7.21
N ALA A 135 5.63 -12.18 7.94
CA ALA A 135 5.51 -13.53 8.46
C ALA A 135 4.37 -13.67 9.48
N ASP A 136 4.16 -12.66 10.33
CA ASP A 136 3.09 -12.62 11.31
C ASP A 136 1.71 -12.53 10.63
N ILE A 137 1.54 -11.62 9.66
CA ILE A 137 0.28 -11.46 8.92
C ILE A 137 -0.03 -12.75 8.14
N ALA A 138 0.95 -13.26 7.38
CA ALA A 138 0.79 -14.44 6.55
C ALA A 138 0.49 -15.72 7.35
N ARG A 139 1.02 -15.85 8.58
CA ARG A 139 0.72 -17.02 9.44
C ARG A 139 -0.62 -16.91 10.14
N ASN A 140 -1.02 -15.71 10.56
CA ASN A 140 -2.27 -15.50 11.27
C ASN A 140 -3.48 -15.72 10.37
N ASN A 141 -3.42 -15.26 9.12
CA ASN A 141 -4.48 -15.50 8.13
C ASN A 141 -3.90 -15.60 6.71
N PRO A 142 -3.46 -16.80 6.30
CA PRO A 142 -2.82 -17.00 5.01
C PRO A 142 -3.68 -16.61 3.80
N ALA A 143 -5.00 -16.85 3.88
CA ALA A 143 -5.92 -16.56 2.77
C ALA A 143 -6.02 -15.04 2.55
N THR A 144 -6.34 -14.29 3.61
CA THR A 144 -6.43 -12.83 3.53
C THR A 144 -5.09 -12.20 3.15
N PHE A 145 -3.97 -12.71 3.67
CA PHE A 145 -2.65 -12.23 3.24
C PHE A 145 -2.44 -12.41 1.72
N ASN A 146 -2.83 -13.54 1.15
CA ASN A 146 -2.69 -13.78 -0.28
C ASN A 146 -3.61 -12.85 -1.10
N ASP A 147 -4.85 -12.68 -0.67
CA ASP A 147 -5.82 -11.83 -1.36
C ASP A 147 -5.41 -10.36 -1.34
N ASP A 148 -4.91 -9.88 -0.20
CA ASP A 148 -4.59 -8.46 0.01
C ASP A 148 -3.18 -8.09 -0.51
N HIS A 149 -2.22 -9.02 -0.48
CA HIS A 149 -0.81 -8.67 -0.70
C HIS A 149 -0.12 -9.39 -1.85
N ILE A 150 -0.71 -10.45 -2.41
CA ILE A 150 -0.08 -11.22 -3.48
C ILE A 150 -0.87 -11.04 -4.79
N VAL A 151 -0.19 -10.47 -5.77
CA VAL A 151 -0.76 -10.16 -7.09
C VAL A 151 0.11 -10.71 -8.20
N GLY A 152 -0.54 -11.03 -9.33
CA GLY A 152 0.09 -11.49 -10.55
C GLY A 152 0.79 -10.37 -11.31
N VAL A 153 1.94 -10.70 -11.92
CA VAL A 153 2.65 -9.82 -12.87
C VAL A 153 2.61 -10.46 -14.26
N HIS A 154 3.19 -11.65 -14.38
CA HIS A 154 3.20 -12.47 -15.60
C HIS A 154 2.39 -13.76 -15.46
N LEU A 155 2.11 -14.15 -14.22
CA LEU A 155 1.10 -15.16 -13.89
C LEU A 155 -0.19 -14.46 -13.45
N THR A 156 -1.27 -15.22 -13.39
CA THR A 156 -2.53 -14.75 -12.81
C THR A 156 -2.40 -14.56 -11.29
N ASP A 157 -3.30 -13.76 -10.72
CA ASP A 157 -3.38 -13.60 -9.27
C ASP A 157 -3.53 -14.95 -8.56
N ASP A 158 -4.43 -15.81 -9.03
CA ASP A 158 -4.69 -17.13 -8.43
C ASP A 158 -3.43 -18.01 -8.44
N GLU A 159 -2.71 -18.06 -9.56
CA GLU A 159 -1.44 -18.79 -9.64
C GLU A 159 -0.37 -18.28 -8.66
N CYS A 160 -0.34 -16.97 -8.42
CA CYS A 160 0.58 -16.36 -7.45
C CYS A 160 0.12 -16.60 -6.01
N ARG A 161 -1.17 -16.51 -5.73
CA ARG A 161 -1.78 -16.75 -4.41
C ARG A 161 -1.65 -18.20 -3.98
N ASP A 162 -1.65 -19.16 -4.91
CA ASP A 162 -1.49 -20.58 -4.61
C ASP A 162 -0.04 -21.00 -4.36
N LYS A 163 0.95 -20.18 -4.73
CA LYS A 163 2.36 -20.51 -4.50
C LYS A 163 2.67 -20.60 -2.99
N PRO A 164 3.52 -21.55 -2.57
CA PRO A 164 4.04 -21.56 -1.21
C PRO A 164 4.91 -20.33 -0.94
N LYS A 165 4.97 -19.91 0.34
CA LYS A 165 5.73 -18.73 0.78
C LYS A 165 6.85 -19.15 1.72
N TRP A 166 8.07 -18.66 1.45
CA TRP A 166 9.18 -18.81 2.38
C TRP A 166 9.23 -17.59 3.30
N LEU A 167 8.88 -17.79 4.56
CA LEU A 167 8.81 -16.74 5.59
C LEU A 167 9.97 -16.88 6.58
N ASN A 168 10.31 -15.79 7.27
CA ASN A 168 11.25 -15.82 8.41
C ASN A 168 10.73 -16.74 9.52
N GLN A 169 11.50 -17.74 9.94
CA GLN A 169 11.17 -18.65 11.05
C GLN A 169 11.48 -18.02 12.42
#